data_AF-A0A6I2V0Z4-F1
#
_entry.id   AF-A0A6I2V0Z4-F1
#
_cell.length_a   1.000
_cell.length_b   1.000
_cell.length_c   1.000
_cell.angle_alpha   90.00
_cell.angle_beta   90.00
_cell.angle_gamma   90.00
#
_symmetry.space_group_name_H-M   'P 1'
#
loop_
_entity.id
_entity.type
_entity.pdbx_description
1 polymer ?
#
loop_
_entity_poly.entity_id
_entity_poly.type
_entity_poly.pdbx_seq_one_letter_code
_entity_poly.pdbx_strand_id
1 'polypeptide(L)'
;MKKLFRNLVVAFALIASIIGVSVAPTAEAGHVVTDDDRFGIYINDSSIYYDRVGHANAQIRYGRLGYEDSFDPILVSVMWGKGFYAYRIDSYGNNIGSIPQNVQLALANYLSERYQ
;
A
#
# COMPACT_ATOMS: atom_id res chain seq x y z
N MET A 1 -30.55 43.41 0.19
CA MET A 1 -30.06 42.23 0.94
C MET A 1 -29.74 40.99 0.07
N LYS A 2 -29.46 41.09 -1.25
CA LYS A 2 -29.11 39.92 -2.08
C LYS A 2 -27.60 39.79 -2.41
N LYS A 3 -26.81 40.86 -2.23
CA LYS A 3 -25.36 40.85 -2.54
C LYS A 3 -24.48 40.34 -1.38
N LEU A 4 -24.88 40.52 -0.12
CA LEU A 4 -24.11 40.03 1.05
C LEU A 4 -24.09 38.50 1.16
N PHE A 5 -25.22 37.82 0.88
CA PHE A 5 -25.28 36.35 0.95
C PHE A 5 -24.42 35.65 -0.11
N ARG A 6 -24.16 36.32 -1.24
CA ARG A 6 -23.38 35.74 -2.33
C ARG A 6 -21.88 35.68 -2.01
N ASN A 7 -21.37 36.67 -1.27
CA ASN A 7 -19.95 36.70 -0.86
C ASN A 7 -19.65 35.74 0.30
N LEU A 8 -20.64 35.45 1.16
CA LEU A 8 -20.47 34.49 2.25
C LEU A 8 -20.41 33.03 1.74
N VAL A 9 -21.18 32.71 0.69
CA VAL A 9 -21.18 31.37 0.06
C VAL A 9 -19.88 31.11 -0.70
N VAL A 10 -19.29 32.13 -1.33
CA VAL A 10 -17.99 31.98 -2.02
C VAL A 10 -16.84 31.78 -1.02
N ALA A 11 -16.91 32.38 0.17
CA ALA A 11 -15.91 32.15 1.22
C ALA A 11 -15.99 30.73 1.81
N PHE A 12 -17.19 30.15 1.95
CA PHE A 12 -17.35 28.77 2.43
C PHE A 12 -16.92 27.71 1.40
N ALA A 13 -17.13 27.96 0.12
CA ALA A 13 -16.69 27.06 -0.95
C ALA A 13 -15.15 26.97 -1.06
N LEU A 14 -14.44 28.02 -0.65
CA LEU A 14 -12.97 28.06 -0.70
C LEU A 14 -12.28 27.37 0.49
N ILE A 15 -12.98 27.20 1.61
CA ILE A 15 -12.43 26.52 2.81
C ILE A 15 -12.56 25.00 2.70
N ALA A 16 -13.56 24.49 1.97
CA ALA A 16 -13.73 23.06 1.73
C ALA A 16 -12.64 22.45 0.82
N SER A 17 -11.90 23.28 0.05
CA SER A 17 -10.81 22.84 -0.82
C SER A 17 -9.46 22.64 -0.10
N ILE A 18 -9.33 22.95 1.18
CA ILE A 18 -8.04 22.87 1.91
C ILE A 18 -7.92 21.61 2.78
N ILE A 19 -9.01 20.89 3.02
CA ILE A 19 -8.99 19.65 3.81
C ILE A 19 -9.52 18.50 2.96
N GLY A 20 -8.98 18.39 1.74
CA GLY A 20 -8.88 17.09 1.09
C GLY A 20 -7.83 16.27 1.81
N VAL A 21 -8.13 15.81 3.03
CA VAL A 21 -7.47 14.62 3.54
C VAL A 21 -7.99 13.51 2.65
N SER A 22 -7.33 13.33 1.51
CA SER A 22 -7.37 12.11 0.74
C SER A 22 -6.84 11.05 1.69
N VAL A 23 -7.73 10.46 2.49
CA VAL A 23 -7.55 9.10 2.98
C VAL A 23 -7.43 8.30 1.71
N ALA A 24 -6.17 8.12 1.28
CA ALA A 24 -5.86 7.33 0.11
C ALA A 24 -6.58 6.00 0.32
N PRO A 25 -7.36 5.51 -0.66
CA PRO A 25 -8.08 4.26 -0.50
C PRO A 25 -7.06 3.18 -0.17
N THR A 26 -7.00 2.80 1.10
CA THR A 26 -6.18 1.69 1.57
C THR A 26 -7.00 0.47 1.21
N ALA A 27 -6.87 -0.01 -0.03
CA ALA A 27 -7.50 -1.26 -0.37
C ALA A 27 -6.79 -2.35 0.44
N GLU A 28 -7.58 -3.10 1.19
CA GLU A 28 -7.11 -4.25 1.94
C GLU A 28 -6.76 -5.34 0.93
N ALA A 29 -5.47 -5.60 0.74
CA ALA A 29 -4.98 -6.64 -0.16
C ALA A 29 -5.34 -8.08 0.24
N GLY A 30 -6.21 -8.25 1.23
CA GLY A 30 -6.54 -9.53 1.82
C GLY A 30 -5.50 -9.99 2.85
N HIS A 31 -5.90 -10.95 3.67
CA HIS A 31 -5.04 -11.60 4.65
C HIS A 31 -4.35 -12.81 4.02
N VAL A 32 -3.02 -12.89 4.09
CA VAL A 32 -2.32 -14.14 3.78
C VAL A 32 -1.99 -14.84 5.08
N VAL A 33 -2.78 -15.86 5.43
CA VAL A 33 -2.55 -16.71 6.59
C VAL A 33 -1.55 -17.81 6.21
N THR A 34 -0.45 -17.93 6.96
CA THR A 34 0.51 -19.05 6.82
C THR A 34 0.38 -20.04 7.99
N ASP A 35 0.71 -21.32 7.75
CA ASP A 35 0.37 -22.44 8.63
C ASP A 35 1.20 -22.54 9.93
N ASP A 36 2.46 -22.09 9.93
CA ASP A 36 3.38 -22.31 11.07
C ASP A 36 3.45 -21.13 12.04
N ASP A 37 3.05 -19.95 11.58
CA ASP A 37 2.81 -18.74 12.34
C ASP A 37 1.77 -17.95 11.58
N ARG A 38 0.73 -17.49 12.27
CA ARG A 38 -0.30 -16.66 11.67
C ARG A 38 0.30 -15.28 11.39
N PHE A 39 0.87 -15.06 10.22
CA PHE A 39 1.24 -13.73 9.74
C PHE A 39 0.06 -13.09 9.01
N GLY A 40 -0.16 -11.79 9.18
CA GLY A 40 -1.02 -10.99 8.33
C GLY A 40 -0.13 -10.14 7.43
N ILE A 41 -0.48 -10.02 6.16
CA ILE A 41 0.20 -9.13 5.20
C ILE A 41 -0.84 -8.15 4.70
N TYR A 42 -0.59 -6.86 4.91
CA TYR A 42 -1.44 -5.77 4.45
C TYR A 42 -0.64 -4.98 3.43
N ILE A 43 -1.18 -4.83 2.22
CA ILE A 43 -0.59 -4.00 1.18
C ILE A 43 -1.44 -2.75 1.08
N ASN A 44 -0.80 -1.59 1.01
CA ASN A 44 -1.49 -0.35 0.72
C ASN A 44 -1.60 -0.21 -0.81
N ASP A 45 -2.73 -0.58 -1.41
CA ASP A 45 -2.87 -0.55 -2.88
C ASP A 45 -2.63 0.83 -3.48
N SER A 46 -2.92 1.93 -2.77
CA SER A 46 -2.64 3.28 -3.27
C SER A 46 -1.14 3.59 -3.34
N SER A 47 -0.29 2.76 -2.74
CA SER A 47 1.18 2.89 -2.77
C SER A 47 1.83 2.06 -3.87
N ILE A 48 1.06 1.26 -4.62
CA ILE A 48 1.61 0.39 -5.66
C ILE A 48 2.10 1.26 -6.82
N TYR A 49 3.40 1.21 -7.06
CA TYR A 49 4.04 1.80 -8.22
C TYR A 49 4.46 0.69 -9.18
N TYR A 50 3.71 0.54 -10.26
CA TYR A 50 3.98 -0.43 -11.31
C TYR A 50 5.08 0.09 -12.24
N ASP A 51 6.24 -0.56 -12.21
CA ASP A 51 7.38 -0.18 -13.06
C ASP A 51 7.25 -0.85 -14.44
N ARG A 52 7.05 -2.17 -14.44
CA ARG A 52 7.01 -3.00 -15.66
C ARG A 52 6.26 -4.30 -15.43
N VAL A 53 5.97 -5.01 -16.53
CA VAL A 53 5.34 -6.34 -16.46
C VAL A 53 6.10 -7.28 -15.53
N GLY A 54 5.38 -7.81 -14.54
CA GLY A 54 5.94 -8.71 -13.54
C GLY A 54 6.77 -8.01 -12.46
N HIS A 55 6.66 -6.69 -12.27
CA HIS A 55 7.39 -5.96 -11.24
C HIS A 55 6.66 -4.71 -10.72
N ALA A 56 6.60 -4.56 -9.40
CA ALA A 56 6.06 -3.38 -8.75
C ALA A 56 6.78 -3.09 -7.43
N ASN A 57 6.77 -1.82 -7.04
CA ASN A 57 7.09 -1.40 -5.69
C ASN A 57 5.80 -1.14 -4.91
N ALA A 58 5.79 -1.46 -3.62
CA ALA A 58 4.63 -1.27 -2.75
C ALA A 58 5.05 -0.95 -1.33
N GLN A 59 4.14 -0.31 -0.58
CA GLN A 59 4.21 -0.25 0.87
C GLN A 59 3.38 -1.38 1.46
N ILE A 60 3.98 -2.12 2.39
CA ILE A 60 3.32 -3.23 3.07
C ILE A 60 3.52 -3.12 4.58
N ARG A 61 2.64 -3.80 5.32
CA ARG A 61 2.84 -4.16 6.73
C ARG A 61 2.72 -5.66 6.79
N TYR A 62 3.64 -6.33 7.48
CA TYR A 62 3.47 -7.74 7.76
C TYR A 62 4.02 -8.10 9.13
N GLY A 63 3.38 -9.06 9.77
CA GLY A 63 3.73 -9.47 11.11
C GLY A 63 2.67 -10.41 11.69
N ARG A 64 2.81 -10.77 12.97
CA ARG A 64 1.93 -11.74 13.62
C ARG A 64 0.48 -11.21 13.69
N LEU A 65 -0.49 -12.03 13.30
CA LEU A 65 -1.92 -11.79 13.48
C LEU A 65 -2.23 -11.56 14.96
N GLY A 66 -3.09 -10.58 15.24
CA GLY A 66 -3.37 -10.04 16.58
C GLY A 66 -2.44 -8.91 17.02
N TYR A 67 -1.43 -8.57 16.21
CA TYR A 67 -0.48 -7.47 16.45
C TYR A 67 -0.38 -6.52 15.24
N GLU A 68 -1.40 -6.49 14.39
CA GLU A 68 -1.42 -5.80 13.10
C GLU A 68 -0.97 -4.33 13.19
N ASP A 69 -1.40 -3.62 14.23
CA ASP A 69 -1.08 -2.20 14.47
C ASP A 69 0.35 -1.95 14.96
N SER A 70 1.06 -2.99 15.39
CA SER A 70 2.42 -2.89 15.94
C SER A 70 3.51 -2.88 14.88
N PHE A 71 3.16 -3.12 13.61
CA PHE A 71 4.13 -3.21 12.53
C PHE A 71 4.22 -1.89 11.76
N ASP A 72 5.43 -1.35 11.67
CA ASP A 72 5.71 -0.18 10.84
C ASP A 72 5.57 -0.55 9.35
N PRO A 73 4.94 0.32 8.54
CA PRO A 73 4.96 0.16 7.10
C PRO A 73 6.39 0.15 6.55
N ILE A 74 6.66 -0.77 5.64
CA ILE A 74 7.94 -0.86 4.92
C ILE A 74 7.70 -0.75 3.42
N LEU A 75 8.72 -0.28 2.69
CA LEU A 75 8.73 -0.30 1.23
C LEU A 75 9.35 -1.59 0.73
N VAL A 76 8.76 -2.16 -0.31
CA VAL A 76 9.19 -3.41 -0.91
C VAL A 76 9.18 -3.31 -2.42
N SER A 77 10.10 -4.05 -3.05
CA SER A 77 10.13 -4.32 -4.48
C SER A 77 9.74 -5.78 -4.68
N VAL A 78 8.77 -6.05 -5.54
CA VAL A 78 8.19 -7.38 -5.78
C VAL A 78 8.23 -7.72 -7.26
N MET A 79 8.79 -8.87 -7.59
CA MET A 79 8.78 -9.46 -8.93
C MET A 79 7.94 -10.73 -8.97
N TRP A 80 7.18 -10.93 -10.06
CA TRP A 80 6.38 -12.13 -10.34
C TRP A 80 6.49 -12.56 -11.82
N GLY A 81 6.04 -13.78 -12.15
CA GLY A 81 6.09 -14.35 -13.49
C GLY A 81 6.95 -15.61 -13.57
N LYS A 82 8.06 -15.59 -14.34
CA LYS A 82 9.00 -16.74 -14.50
C LYS A 82 9.73 -17.14 -13.21
N GLY A 83 9.49 -16.42 -12.13
CA GLY A 83 9.96 -16.64 -10.77
C GLY A 83 9.33 -15.57 -9.88
N PHE A 84 9.53 -15.67 -8.57
CA PHE A 84 9.11 -14.63 -7.64
C PHE A 84 10.26 -14.25 -6.70
N TYR A 85 10.33 -12.97 -6.38
CA TYR A 85 11.22 -12.45 -5.36
C TYR A 85 10.66 -11.15 -4.80
N ALA A 86 10.79 -10.94 -3.49
CA ALA A 86 10.53 -9.64 -2.89
C ALA A 86 11.59 -9.28 -1.84
N TYR A 87 11.92 -8.00 -1.77
CA TYR A 87 12.93 -7.46 -0.87
C TYR A 87 12.55 -6.06 -0.39
N ARG A 88 13.12 -5.68 0.75
CA ARG A 88 12.94 -4.35 1.35
C ARG A 88 13.74 -3.34 0.53
N ILE A 89 13.14 -2.19 0.30
CA ILE A 89 13.81 -1.05 -0.34
C ILE A 89 13.79 0.18 0.56
N ASP A 90 14.76 1.08 0.38
CA ASP A 90 14.69 2.44 0.92
C ASP A 90 13.82 3.35 0.04
N SER A 91 13.70 4.62 0.42
CA SER A 91 12.95 5.63 -0.33
C SER A 91 13.52 5.94 -1.73
N TYR A 92 14.73 5.46 -2.02
CA TYR A 92 15.40 5.62 -3.31
C TYR A 92 15.31 4.35 -4.18
N GLY A 93 14.68 3.28 -3.68
CA GLY A 93 14.55 2.00 -4.38
C GLY A 93 15.75 1.07 -4.21
N ASN A 94 16.71 1.39 -3.34
CA ASN A 94 17.86 0.53 -3.09
C ASN A 94 17.47 -0.65 -2.18
N ASN A 95 17.98 -1.85 -2.48
CA ASN A 95 17.76 -3.02 -1.62
C ASN A 95 18.44 -2.82 -0.25
N ILE A 96 17.66 -2.91 0.82
CA ILE A 96 18.14 -2.78 2.21
C ILE A 96 17.90 -4.03 3.07
N GLY A 97 17.40 -5.11 2.49
CA GLY A 97 17.20 -6.35 3.23
C GLY A 97 16.21 -7.31 2.59
N SER A 98 16.27 -8.55 3.05
CA SER A 98 15.38 -9.63 2.62
C SER A 98 14.02 -9.57 3.32
N ILE A 99 13.04 -10.19 2.67
CA ILE A 99 11.71 -10.48 3.22
C ILE A 99 11.60 -12.01 3.40
N PRO A 100 10.90 -12.52 4.42
CA PRO A 100 10.63 -13.95 4.55
C PRO A 100 9.98 -14.55 3.30
N GLN A 101 10.43 -15.73 2.87
CA GLN A 101 10.03 -16.31 1.58
C GLN A 101 8.52 -16.52 1.42
N ASN A 102 7.84 -16.90 2.50
CA ASN A 102 6.38 -17.03 2.55
C ASN A 102 5.67 -15.69 2.25
N VAL A 103 6.19 -14.58 2.80
CA VAL A 103 5.69 -13.22 2.52
C VAL A 103 5.98 -12.84 1.07
N GLN A 104 7.15 -13.20 0.52
CA GLN A 104 7.45 -12.93 -0.89
C GLN A 104 6.47 -13.63 -1.85
N LEU A 105 6.17 -14.91 -1.60
CA LEU A 105 5.22 -15.69 -2.41
C LEU A 105 3.82 -15.10 -2.36
N ALA A 106 3.38 -14.72 -1.17
CA ALA A 106 2.09 -14.08 -0.94
C ALA A 106 1.91 -12.79 -1.74
N LEU A 107 2.90 -11.91 -1.69
CA LEU A 107 2.91 -10.65 -2.44
C LEU A 107 2.91 -10.89 -3.95
N ALA A 108 3.71 -11.84 -4.43
CA ALA A 108 3.79 -12.17 -5.85
C ALA A 108 2.45 -12.71 -6.39
N ASN A 109 1.80 -13.61 -5.64
CA ASN A 109 0.47 -14.12 -6.00
C ASN A 109 -0.56 -12.99 -6.07
N TYR A 110 -0.65 -12.18 -5.01
CA TYR A 110 -1.56 -11.03 -4.97
C TYR A 110 -1.40 -10.10 -6.17
N LEU A 111 -0.16 -9.73 -6.49
CA LEU A 111 0.15 -8.81 -7.57
C LEU A 111 -0.12 -9.44 -8.94
N SER A 112 0.23 -10.72 -9.13
CA SER A 112 -0.02 -11.44 -10.39
C SER A 112 -1.49 -11.58 -10.78
N GLU A 113 -2.38 -11.64 -9.79
CA GLU A 113 -3.82 -11.73 -9.99
C GLU A 113 -4.44 -10.39 -10.41
N ARG A 114 -3.86 -9.27 -9.95
CA ARG A 114 -4.45 -7.93 -10.04
C ARG A 114 -3.76 -7.01 -11.05
N TYR A 115 -2.47 -7.22 -11.28
CA TYR A 115 -1.62 -6.37 -12.08
C TYR A 115 -0.91 -7.25 -13.13
N GLN A 116 -1.49 -7.29 -14.34
CA GLN A 116 -0.95 -8.00 -15.51
C GLN A 116 -0.40 -7.02 -16.55
#